data_AF-A0A833PEY8-F1
#
_entry.id   AF-A0A833PEY8-F1
#
_cell.length_a   1.000
_cell.length_b   1.000
_cell.length_c   1.000
_cell.angle_alpha   90.00
_cell.angle_beta   90.00
_cell.angle_gamma   90.00
#
_symmetry.space_group_name_H-M   'P 1'
#
loop_
_entity.id
_entity.type
_entity.pdbx_description
1 polymer ?
#
loop_
_entity_poly.entity_id
_entity_poly.type
_entity_poly.pdbx_seq_one_letter_code
_entity_poly.pdbx_strand_id
1 'polypeptide(L)'
;MTISQPKISIVAIGIIQAIQTAHTVYTIVANAMDSVEKANAEQSGTDKKAWVLAYAKNVVVALGENWDDLAEKVSLFIDQLKSAYNSVKALF
;
A
#
# COMPACT_ATOMS: atom_id res chain seq x y z
N MET A 1 -20.13 20.96 30.96
CA MET A 1 -19.98 20.50 29.57
C MET A 1 -19.47 19.06 29.63
N THR A 2 -20.34 18.07 29.52
CA THR A 2 -19.96 16.66 29.59
C THR A 2 -19.39 16.23 28.25
N ILE A 3 -18.08 15.99 28.20
CA ILE A 3 -17.41 15.39 27.05
C ILE A 3 -17.92 13.95 26.97
N SER A 4 -18.82 13.65 26.03
CA SER A 4 -19.27 12.29 25.78
C SER A 4 -18.08 11.50 25.25
N GLN A 5 -17.58 10.55 26.05
CA GLN A 5 -16.53 9.63 25.64
C GLN A 5 -17.03 8.84 24.40
N PRO A 6 -16.22 8.68 23.34
CA PRO A 6 -16.65 7.98 22.14
C PRO A 6 -17.04 6.55 22.50
N LYS A 7 -18.22 6.11 22.06
CA LYS A 7 -18.67 4.73 22.27
C LYS A 7 -17.66 3.78 21.62
N ILE A 8 -17.29 2.71 22.32
CA ILE A 8 -16.37 1.67 21.82
C ILE A 8 -16.81 1.17 20.42
N SER A 9 -18.12 1.07 20.15
CA SER A 9 -18.64 0.69 18.84
C SER A 9 -18.27 1.66 17.71
N ILE A 10 -18.21 2.96 17.96
CA ILE A 10 -17.80 3.97 16.97
C ILE A 10 -16.30 3.82 16.67
N VAL A 11 -15.50 3.60 17.71
CA VAL A 11 -14.05 3.34 17.57
C VAL A 11 -13.83 2.07 16.73
N ALA A 12 -14.57 1.00 17.01
CA ALA A 12 -14.49 -0.25 16.26
C ALA A 12 -14.83 -0.07 14.77
N ILE A 13 -15.86 0.72 14.44
CA ILE A 13 -16.21 1.04 13.04
C ILE A 13 -15.06 1.78 12.35
N GLY A 14 -14.45 2.77 13.02
CA GLY A 14 -13.32 3.51 12.48
C GLY A 14 -12.11 2.61 12.20
N ILE A 15 -11.81 1.66 13.10
CA ILE A 15 -10.74 0.67 12.90
C ILE A 15 -11.02 -0.21 11.67
N ILE A 16 -12.25 -0.70 11.51
CA ILE A 16 -12.63 -1.54 10.36
C ILE A 16 -12.45 -0.77 9.05
N GLN A 17 -12.89 0.49 9.00
CA GLN A 17 -12.72 1.36 7.83
C GLN A 17 -11.24 1.57 7.51
N ALA A 18 -10.40 1.84 8.51
CA ALA A 18 -8.96 1.99 8.31
C ALA A 18 -8.31 0.71 7.75
N ILE A 19 -8.71 -0.46 8.23
CA ILE A 19 -8.25 -1.76 7.71
C ILE A 19 -8.67 -1.93 6.24
N GLN A 20 -9.91 -1.59 5.89
CA GLN A 20 -10.42 -1.69 4.51
C GLN A 20 -9.68 -0.75 3.55
N THR A 21 -9.38 0.48 3.98
CA THR A 21 -8.58 1.43 3.19
C THR A 21 -7.16 0.90 2.99
N ALA A 22 -6.51 0.43 4.06
CA ALA A 22 -5.16 -0.15 3.97
C ALA A 22 -5.12 -1.35 3.01
N HIS A 23 -6.09 -2.26 3.12
CA HIS A 23 -6.21 -3.41 2.22
C HIS A 23 -6.35 -2.99 0.75
N THR A 24 -7.17 -1.97 0.48
CA THR A 24 -7.35 -1.40 -0.86
C THR A 24 -6.03 -0.86 -1.41
N VAL A 25 -5.31 -0.04 -0.62
CA VAL A 25 -4.02 0.54 -1.03
C VAL A 25 -3.00 -0.57 -1.34
N TYR A 26 -2.84 -1.55 -0.45
CA TYR A 26 -1.85 -2.62 -0.65
C TYR A 26 -2.17 -3.52 -1.84
N THR A 27 -3.45 -3.80 -2.09
CA THR A 27 -3.87 -4.56 -3.28
C THR A 27 -3.53 -3.80 -4.56
N ILE A 28 -3.79 -2.50 -4.61
CA ILE A 28 -3.48 -1.67 -5.77
C ILE A 28 -1.97 -1.59 -6.00
N VAL A 29 -1.18 -1.46 -4.94
CA VAL A 29 0.29 -1.47 -5.01
C VAL A 29 0.81 -2.79 -5.57
N ALA A 30 0.29 -3.94 -5.10
CA ALA A 30 0.67 -5.25 -5.63
C ALA A 30 0.34 -5.38 -7.12
N ASN A 31 -0.86 -4.97 -7.54
CA ASN A 31 -1.24 -4.99 -8.96
C ASN A 31 -0.37 -4.06 -9.82
N ALA A 32 0.06 -2.92 -9.26
CA ALA A 32 0.99 -2.00 -9.93
C ALA A 32 2.39 -2.62 -10.08
N MET A 33 2.85 -3.38 -9.07
CA MET A 33 4.10 -4.15 -9.17
C MET A 33 4.04 -5.18 -10.29
N ASP A 34 2.94 -5.92 -10.43
CA ASP A 34 2.75 -6.86 -11.54
C ASP A 34 2.72 -6.14 -12.90
N SER A 35 2.03 -5.00 -12.97
CA SER A 35 1.93 -4.22 -14.20
C SER A 35 3.30 -3.70 -14.66
N VAL A 36 4.10 -3.14 -13.74
CA VAL A 36 5.42 -2.60 -14.07
C VAL A 36 6.42 -3.71 -14.40
N GLU A 37 6.32 -4.87 -13.74
CA GLU A 37 7.18 -6.02 -14.03
C GLU A 37 6.93 -6.55 -15.45
N LYS A 38 5.67 -6.58 -15.90
CA LYS A 38 5.29 -6.98 -17.27
C LYS A 38 5.66 -5.94 -18.32
N ALA A 39 5.39 -4.66 -18.06
CA ALA A 39 5.56 -3.60 -19.05
C ALA A 39 7.02 -3.13 -19.20
N ASN A 40 7.79 -3.18 -18.11
CA ASN A 40 9.12 -2.59 -18.03
C ASN A 40 10.16 -3.63 -17.56
N ALA A 41 10.12 -4.85 -18.11
CA ALA A 41 11.01 -5.94 -17.69
C ALA A 41 12.49 -5.53 -17.64
N GLU A 42 12.93 -4.71 -18.60
CA GLU A 42 14.30 -4.21 -18.77
C GLU A 42 14.74 -3.16 -17.73
N GLN A 43 13.80 -2.54 -17.00
CA GLN A 43 14.14 -1.51 -16.01
C GLN A 43 14.71 -2.13 -14.72
N SER A 44 15.56 -1.35 -14.04
CA SER A 44 16.11 -1.76 -12.76
C SER A 44 14.99 -1.92 -11.71
N GLY A 45 15.24 -2.77 -10.72
CA GLY A 45 14.29 -2.94 -9.61
C GLY A 45 14.01 -1.66 -8.83
N THR A 46 14.96 -0.72 -8.81
CA THR A 46 14.83 0.59 -8.17
C THR A 46 13.88 1.49 -8.95
N ASP A 47 14.01 1.54 -10.28
CA ASP A 47 13.16 2.36 -11.14
C ASP A 47 11.72 1.88 -11.12
N LYS A 48 11.52 0.55 -11.17
CA LYS A 48 10.21 -0.08 -11.01
C LYS A 48 9.58 0.31 -9.67
N LYS A 49 10.34 0.26 -8.57
CA LYS A 49 9.86 0.67 -7.24
C LYS A 49 9.48 2.16 -7.20
N ALA A 50 10.30 3.03 -7.77
CA ALA A 50 10.01 4.47 -7.83
C ALA A 50 8.70 4.74 -8.59
N TRP A 51 8.48 4.04 -9.71
CA TRP A 51 7.24 4.13 -10.47
C TRP A 51 6.02 3.67 -9.66
N VAL A 52 6.12 2.51 -8.98
CA VAL A 52 5.03 1.98 -8.14
C VAL A 52 4.71 2.93 -6.99
N LEU A 53 5.72 3.54 -6.36
CA LEU A 53 5.51 4.54 -5.31
C LEU A 53 4.81 5.79 -5.83
N ALA A 54 5.20 6.29 -7.01
CA ALA A 54 4.53 7.43 -7.64
C ALA A 54 3.05 7.11 -7.96
N TYR A 55 2.78 5.91 -8.46
CA TYR A 55 1.41 5.45 -8.71
C TYR A 55 0.60 5.33 -7.41
N ALA A 56 1.18 4.71 -6.38
CA ALA A 56 0.55 4.56 -5.06
C ALA A 56 0.21 5.91 -4.43
N LYS A 57 1.09 6.91 -4.55
CA LYS A 57 0.84 8.27 -4.07
C LYS A 57 -0.42 8.86 -4.67
N ASN A 58 -0.60 8.76 -5.99
CA ASN A 58 -1.78 9.28 -6.67
C ASN A 58 -3.07 8.62 -6.16
N VAL A 59 -3.02 7.30 -5.91
CA VAL A 59 -4.16 6.53 -5.40
C VAL A 59 -4.49 6.94 -3.96
N VAL A 60 -3.50 6.99 -3.07
CA VAL A 60 -3.67 7.38 -1.67
C VAL A 60 -4.29 8.78 -1.56
N VAL A 61 -3.76 9.74 -2.34
CA VAL A 61 -4.31 11.10 -2.37
C VAL A 61 -5.74 11.12 -2.92
N ALA A 62 -6.05 10.31 -3.95
CA ALA A 62 -7.41 10.20 -4.50
C ALA A 62 -8.41 9.59 -3.51
N LEU A 63 -7.95 8.76 -2.56
CA LEU A 63 -8.76 8.22 -1.47
C LEU A 63 -8.95 9.20 -0.31
N GLY A 64 -8.35 10.40 -0.37
CA GLY A 64 -8.41 11.40 0.70
C GLY A 64 -7.48 11.11 1.88
N GLU A 65 -6.56 10.16 1.72
CA GLU A 65 -5.60 9.76 2.76
C GLU A 65 -4.32 10.60 2.69
N ASN A 66 -3.60 10.68 3.82
CA ASN A 66 -2.33 11.39 3.87
C ASN A 66 -1.19 10.51 3.37
N TRP A 67 -0.62 10.87 2.21
CA TRP A 67 0.53 10.16 1.66
C TRP A 67 1.74 10.19 2.59
N ASP A 68 2.03 11.30 3.26
CA ASP A 68 3.25 11.43 4.06
C ASP A 68 3.24 10.46 5.25
N ASP A 69 2.06 10.13 5.78
CA ASP A 69 1.87 9.15 6.87
C ASP A 69 1.96 7.68 6.41
N LEU A 70 1.85 7.45 5.10
CA LEU A 70 1.73 6.12 4.48
C LEU A 70 2.92 5.77 3.58
N ALA A 71 3.70 6.75 3.13
CA ALA A 71 4.78 6.57 2.17
C ALA A 71 5.79 5.50 2.60
N GLU A 72 6.23 5.56 3.86
CA GLU A 72 7.18 4.59 4.42
C GLU A 72 6.58 3.18 4.51
N LYS A 73 5.32 3.07 4.94
CA LYS A 73 4.61 1.78 5.07
C LYS A 73 4.41 1.11 3.71
N VAL A 74 4.03 1.90 2.70
CA VAL A 74 3.88 1.42 1.32
C VAL A 74 5.22 1.00 0.73
N SER A 75 6.27 1.79 0.94
CA SER A 75 7.64 1.45 0.51
C SER A 75 8.12 0.13 1.12
N LEU A 76 7.92 -0.05 2.43
CA LEU A 76 8.26 -1.28 3.15
C LEU A 76 7.45 -2.47 2.62
N PHE A 77 6.16 -2.28 2.37
CA PHE A 77 5.30 -3.32 1.81
C PHE A 77 5.81 -3.79 0.43
N ILE A 78 6.21 -2.86 -0.45
CA ILE A 78 6.79 -3.19 -1.77
C ILE A 78 8.04 -4.06 -1.61
N ASP A 79 8.94 -3.69 -0.70
CA ASP A 79 10.18 -4.43 -0.47
C ASP A 79 9.92 -5.83 0.07
N GLN A 80 9.01 -5.96 1.04
CA GLN A 80 8.62 -7.23 1.62
C GLN A 80 7.95 -8.14 0.58
N LEU A 81 7.03 -7.59 -0.22
CA LEU A 81 6.33 -8.35 -1.24
C LEU A 81 7.29 -8.81 -2.34
N LYS A 82 8.22 -7.96 -2.76
CA LYS A 82 9.27 -8.33 -3.72
C LYS A 82 10.19 -9.43 -3.18
N SER A 83 10.59 -9.34 -1.91
CA SER A 83 11.40 -10.36 -1.26
C SER A 83 10.68 -11.71 -1.21
N ALA A 84 9.41 -11.71 -0.83
CA ALA A 84 8.56 -12.90 -0.82
C ALA A 84 8.38 -13.48 -2.23
N TYR A 85 8.08 -12.64 -3.23
CA TYR A 85 7.95 -13.06 -4.63
C TYR A 85 9.23 -13.73 -5.14
N ASN A 86 10.40 -13.12 -4.91
CA ASN A 86 11.68 -13.69 -5.32
C ASN A 86 11.99 -15.01 -4.61
N SER A 87 11.66 -15.12 -3.31
CA SER A 87 11.83 -16.34 -2.54
C SER A 87 10.96 -17.48 -3.09
N VAL A 88 9.70 -17.18 -3.41
CA VAL A 88 8.78 -18.16 -4.02
C VAL A 88 9.24 -18.53 -5.44
N LYS A 89 9.63 -17.55 -6.25
CA LYS A 89 10.14 -17.76 -7.62
C LYS A 89 11.41 -18.62 -7.64
N ALA A 90 12.23 -18.60 -6.60
CA ALA A 90 13.41 -19.45 -6.52
C ALA A 90 13.07 -20.94 -6.26
N LEU A 91 11.84 -21.23 -5.82
CA LEU A 91 11.38 -22.59 -5.50
C LEU A 91 10.67 -23.30 -6.67
N PHE A 92 10.32 -22.58 -7.74
CA PHE A 92 9.56 -23.08 -8.89
C PHE A 92 10.24 -22.69 -10.21
#